data_AF-A0A662SW36-F1
#
_entry.id   AF-A0A662SW36-F1
#
_cell.length_a   1.000
_cell.length_b   1.000
_cell.length_c   1.000
_cell.angle_alpha   90.00
_cell.angle_beta   90.00
_cell.angle_gamma   90.00
#
_symmetry.space_group_name_H-M   'P 1'
#
loop_
_entity.id
_entity.type
_entity.pdbx_description
1 polymer ?
#
loop_
_entity_poly.entity_id
_entity_poly.type
_entity_poly.pdbx_seq_one_letter_code
_entity_poly.pdbx_strand_id
1 'polypeptide(L)'
;MVSGEELMSTLRDLAGWRRGAGSSGLEAARRYVVERLRAAGLEVRLEEFQALAGGGRFSAQPARRPRVVYGCNVVGVLEGCWRRNETVVVCAHLDSVGNYGADDDA
;
A
#
# COMPACT_ATOMS: atom_id res chain seq x y z
N MET A 1 -13.10 -5.87 19.62
CA MET A 1 -12.28 -4.77 20.16
C MET A 1 -10.94 -4.87 19.45
N VAL A 2 -10.44 -3.80 18.83
CA VAL A 2 -9.14 -3.84 18.13
C VAL A 2 -8.04 -3.81 19.19
N SER A 3 -7.11 -4.75 19.15
CA SER A 3 -5.99 -4.77 20.09
C SER A 3 -4.93 -3.75 19.68
N GLY A 4 -4.59 -2.83 20.59
CA GLY A 4 -3.49 -1.89 20.37
C GLY A 4 -2.16 -2.60 20.12
N GLU A 5 -1.96 -3.78 20.71
CA GLU A 5 -0.75 -4.59 20.50
C GLU A 5 -0.67 -5.14 19.07
N GLU A 6 -1.78 -5.62 18.52
CA GLU A 6 -1.85 -6.12 17.14
C GLU A 6 -1.62 -5.01 16.12
N LEU A 7 -2.17 -3.80 16.39
CA LEU A 7 -1.90 -2.62 15.60
C LEU A 7 -0.41 -2.27 15.63
N MET A 8 0.19 -2.17 16.83
CA MET A 8 1.61 -1.87 16.95
C MET A 8 2.51 -2.94 16.34
N SER A 9 2.11 -4.21 16.35
CA SER A 9 2.84 -5.27 15.64
C SER A 9 2.81 -5.06 14.13
N THR A 10 1.64 -4.76 13.57
CA THR A 10 1.48 -4.46 12.15
C THR A 10 2.35 -3.28 11.72
N LEU A 11 2.34 -2.20 12.52
CA LEU A 11 3.18 -1.03 12.27
C LEU A 11 4.67 -1.37 12.28
N ARG A 12 5.13 -2.20 13.23
CA ARG A 12 6.54 -2.63 13.30
C ARG A 12 6.96 -3.44 12.07
N ASP A 13 6.12 -4.37 11.63
CA ASP A 13 6.41 -5.21 10.47
C ASP A 13 6.51 -4.36 9.20
N LEU A 14 5.53 -3.48 8.97
CA LEU A 14 5.51 -2.59 7.81
C LEU A 14 6.65 -1.57 7.85
N ALA A 15 6.88 -0.90 8.97
CA ALA A 15 7.96 0.09 9.15
C ALA A 15 9.35 -0.50 8.93
N GLY A 16 9.54 -1.80 9.21
CA GLY A 16 10.80 -2.51 9.00
C GLY A 16 11.19 -2.69 7.54
N TRP A 17 10.26 -2.50 6.60
CA TRP A 17 10.51 -2.67 5.17
C TRP A 17 10.78 -1.34 4.45
N ARG A 18 11.77 -1.37 3.55
CA ARG A 18 11.94 -0.31 2.54
C ARG A 18 11.01 -0.62 1.37
N ARG A 19 9.90 0.10 1.28
CA ARG A 19 8.78 -0.20 0.35
C ARG A 19 8.81 0.64 -0.91
N GLY A 20 10.00 0.91 -1.44
CA GLY A 20 10.15 1.64 -2.71
C GLY A 20 9.53 0.88 -3.89
N ALA A 21 9.08 1.60 -4.90
CA ALA A 21 8.52 1.00 -6.12
C ALA A 21 9.45 -0.07 -6.71
N GLY A 22 8.92 -1.28 -6.94
CA GLY A 22 9.65 -2.44 -7.45
C GLY A 22 10.63 -3.11 -6.48
N SER A 23 10.67 -2.69 -5.22
CA SER A 23 11.53 -3.31 -4.20
C SER A 23 10.96 -4.63 -3.65
N SER A 24 11.84 -5.48 -3.12
CA SER A 24 11.42 -6.69 -2.39
C SER A 24 10.62 -6.37 -1.12
N GLY A 25 10.89 -5.22 -0.47
CA GLY A 25 10.14 -4.76 0.69
C GLY A 25 8.69 -4.40 0.36
N LEU A 26 8.46 -3.76 -0.79
CA LEU A 26 7.10 -3.49 -1.27
C LEU A 26 6.34 -4.79 -1.59
N GLU A 27 7.02 -5.76 -2.20
CA GLU A 27 6.43 -7.08 -2.47
C GLU A 27 6.08 -7.84 -1.17
N ALA A 28 6.95 -7.78 -0.16
CA ALA A 28 6.67 -8.36 1.15
C ALA A 28 5.47 -7.68 1.82
N ALA A 29 5.43 -6.35 1.81
CA ALA A 29 4.32 -5.56 2.35
C ALA A 29 3.00 -5.88 1.64
N ARG A 30 3.02 -6.00 0.31
CA ARG A 30 1.85 -6.39 -0.49
C ARG A 30 1.30 -7.74 -0.04
N ARG A 31 2.17 -8.75 0.09
CA ARG A 31 1.76 -10.10 0.53
C ARG A 31 1.18 -10.08 1.92
N TYR A 32 1.81 -9.36 2.85
CA TYR A 32 1.32 -9.18 4.20
C TYR A 32 -0.09 -8.59 4.22
N VAL A 33 -0.33 -7.47 3.53
CA VAL A 33 -1.66 -6.83 3.48
C VAL A 33 -2.71 -7.75 2.84
N VAL A 34 -2.37 -8.43 1.75
CA VAL A 34 -3.28 -9.41 1.10
C VAL A 34 -3.68 -10.52 2.06
N GLU A 35 -2.72 -11.07 2.81
CA GLU A 35 -2.99 -12.12 3.79
C GLU A 35 -3.92 -11.62 4.90
N ARG A 36 -3.65 -10.43 5.45
CA ARG A 36 -4.46 -9.83 6.52
C ARG A 36 -5.88 -9.52 6.06
N LEU A 37 -6.07 -8.98 4.86
CA LEU A 37 -7.41 -8.71 4.31
C LEU A 37 -8.19 -10.01 4.06
N ARG A 38 -7.54 -11.04 3.52
CA ARG A 38 -8.18 -12.36 3.33
C ARG A 38 -8.54 -13.02 4.65
N ALA A 39 -7.66 -12.95 5.65
CA ALA A 39 -7.91 -13.48 6.99
C ALA A 39 -9.09 -12.74 7.67
N ALA A 40 -9.31 -11.47 7.34
CA ALA A 40 -10.47 -10.70 7.79
C ALA A 40 -11.75 -10.98 6.97
N GLY A 41 -11.70 -11.87 5.98
CA GLY A 41 -12.85 -12.29 5.18
C GLY A 41 -13.18 -11.38 3.98
N LEU A 42 -12.26 -10.52 3.56
CA LEU A 42 -12.45 -9.66 2.39
C LEU A 42 -12.08 -10.40 1.10
N GLU A 43 -12.82 -10.12 0.03
CA GLU A 43 -12.38 -10.45 -1.34
C GLU A 43 -11.25 -9.50 -1.72
N VAL A 44 -10.09 -10.03 -2.09
CA VAL A 44 -8.91 -9.21 -2.42
C VAL A 44 -8.64 -9.23 -3.92
N ARG A 45 -8.58 -8.03 -4.51
CA ARG A 45 -8.21 -7.79 -5.91
C ARG A 45 -6.87 -7.07 -5.97
N LEU A 46 -6.06 -7.46 -6.95
CA LEU A 46 -4.76 -6.85 -7.23
C LEU A 46 -4.87 -6.09 -8.55
N GLU A 47 -4.64 -4.78 -8.49
CA GLU A 47 -4.74 -3.89 -9.65
C GLU A 47 -3.34 -3.43 -10.04
N GLU A 48 -2.76 -4.07 -11.03
CA GLU A 48 -1.42 -3.76 -11.53
C GLU A 48 -1.44 -2.55 -12.47
N PHE A 49 -0.42 -1.71 -12.37
CA PHE A 49 -0.31 -0.52 -13.23
C PHE A 49 1.13 -0.17 -13.58
N GLN A 50 1.27 0.63 -14.62
CA GLN A 50 2.53 1.25 -15.04
C GLN A 50 2.39 2.77 -14.92
N ALA A 51 3.37 3.42 -14.31
CA ALA A 51 3.40 4.87 -14.16
C ALA A 51 4.75 5.43 -14.60
N LEU A 52 4.76 6.67 -15.07
CA LEU A 52 5.99 7.40 -15.37
C LEU A 52 6.43 8.19 -14.13
N ALA A 53 7.50 7.75 -13.48
CA ALA A 53 8.15 8.45 -12.39
C ALA A 53 9.23 9.41 -12.91
N GLY A 54 9.34 10.60 -12.31
CA GLY A 54 10.44 11.55 -12.60
C GLY A 54 10.10 12.76 -13.48
N GLY A 55 8.82 13.15 -13.60
CA GLY A 55 8.39 14.33 -14.37
C GLY A 55 7.57 15.37 -13.59
N GLY A 56 7.55 15.31 -12.25
CA GLY A 56 6.72 16.20 -11.44
C GLY A 56 7.29 17.61 -11.32
N ARG A 57 6.43 18.63 -11.51
CA ARG A 57 6.69 20.07 -11.25
C ARG A 57 7.15 20.39 -9.80
N PHE A 58 7.18 19.41 -8.90
CA PHE A 58 7.45 19.57 -7.46
C PHE A 58 8.75 18.90 -6.97
N SER A 59 9.63 18.44 -7.87
CA SER A 59 10.94 17.91 -7.49
C SER A 59 11.98 19.03 -7.48
N ALA A 60 12.57 19.32 -6.32
CA ALA A 60 13.74 20.21 -6.17
C ALA A 60 15.03 19.63 -6.77
N GLN A 61 14.99 18.41 -7.31
CA GLN A 61 16.12 17.75 -7.95
C GLN A 61 16.06 17.92 -9.48
N PRO A 62 17.21 18.08 -10.15
CA PRO A 62 17.26 18.23 -11.60
C PRO A 62 16.59 17.04 -12.28
N ALA A 63 15.82 17.34 -13.34
CA ALA A 63 15.01 16.39 -14.09
C ALA A 63 15.78 15.11 -14.41
N ARG A 64 15.59 14.06 -13.60
CA ARG A 64 16.03 12.72 -13.94
C ARG A 64 15.21 12.27 -15.15
N ARG A 65 15.84 11.56 -16.09
CA ARG A 65 15.11 10.95 -17.21
C ARG A 65 13.87 10.22 -16.66
N PRO A 66 12.68 10.40 -17.25
CA PRO A 66 11.49 9.68 -16.85
C PRO A 66 11.78 8.19 -16.81
N ARG A 67 11.37 7.51 -15.74
CA ARG A 67 11.50 6.07 -15.58
C ARG A 67 10.10 5.48 -15.48
N VAL A 68 9.86 4.39 -16.20
CA VAL A 68 8.65 3.60 -15.99
C VAL A 68 8.79 2.84 -14.68
N VAL A 69 7.82 3.01 -13.79
CA VAL A 69 7.68 2.24 -12.55
C VAL A 69 6.44 1.37 -12.66
N TYR A 70 6.54 0.19 -12.07
CA TYR A 70 5.45 -0.78 -12.00
C TYR A 70 4.94 -0.81 -10.57
N GLY A 71 3.62 -0.74 -10.41
CA GLY A 71 2.96 -0.74 -9.11
C GLY A 71 1.77 -1.68 -9.09
N CYS A 72 1.24 -1.92 -7.90
CA CYS A 72 0.07 -2.76 -7.69
C CYS A 72 -0.72 -2.23 -6.50
N ASN A 73 -1.98 -1.87 -6.74
CA ASN A 73 -2.90 -1.55 -5.64
C ASN A 73 -3.52 -2.85 -5.10
N VAL A 74 -3.72 -2.90 -3.79
CA VAL A 74 -4.43 -3.99 -3.12
C VAL A 74 -5.79 -3.47 -2.69
N VAL A 75 -6.86 -4.06 -3.22
CA VAL A 75 -8.24 -3.65 -2.92
C VAL A 75 -8.94 -4.79 -2.20
N GLY A 76 -9.26 -4.58 -0.91
CA GLY A 76 -10.13 -5.47 -0.15
C GLY A 76 -11.58 -5.01 -0.23
N VAL A 77 -12.50 -5.92 -0.58
CA VAL A 77 -13.93 -5.64 -0.68
C VAL A 77 -14.69 -6.47 0.35
N LEU A 78 -15.55 -5.79 1.10
CA LEU A 78 -16.56 -6.40 1.95
C LEU A 78 -17.94 -5.94 1.45
N GLU A 79 -18.72 -6.87 0.92
CA GLU A 79 -20.05 -6.58 0.39
C GLU A 79 -21.03 -6.18 1.51
N GLY A 80 -21.74 -5.08 1.30
CA GLY A 80 -22.75 -4.60 2.24
C GLY A 80 -23.92 -5.57 2.34
N CYS A 81 -24.35 -5.91 3.55
CA CYS A 81 -25.50 -6.78 3.73
C CYS A 81 -26.86 -6.05 3.66
N TRP A 82 -26.91 -4.74 3.97
CA TRP A 82 -28.15 -3.94 4.01
C TRP A 82 -28.21 -2.80 2.98
N ARG A 83 -27.07 -2.17 2.67
CA ARG A 83 -26.95 -1.02 1.74
C ARG A 83 -25.97 -1.36 0.61
N ARG A 84 -26.36 -2.28 -0.28
CA ARG A 84 -25.50 -2.80 -1.37
C ARG A 84 -25.15 -1.77 -2.44
N ASN A 85 -25.88 -0.67 -2.51
CA ASN A 85 -25.68 0.42 -3.46
C ASN A 85 -24.88 1.59 -2.87
N GLU A 86 -24.38 1.46 -1.66
CA GLU A 86 -23.54 2.47 -0.98
C GLU A 86 -22.14 1.89 -0.78
N THR A 87 -21.13 2.74 -0.93
CA THR A 87 -19.72 2.33 -0.82
C THR A 87 -19.00 3.28 0.11
N VAL A 88 -18.31 2.72 1.11
CA VAL A 88 -17.36 3.45 1.96
C VAL A 88 -15.97 3.02 1.56
N VAL A 89 -15.13 3.98 1.21
CA VAL A 89 -13.73 3.74 0.83
C VAL A 89 -12.81 4.20 1.95
N VAL A 90 -11.98 3.28 2.44
CA VAL A 90 -10.86 3.58 3.33
C VAL A 90 -9.59 3.22 2.58
N CYS A 91 -8.65 4.16 2.48
CA CYS A 91 -7.41 3.98 1.73
C CYS A 91 -6.21 4.57 2.46
N ALA A 92 -5.05 4.03 2.14
CA ALA A 92 -3.71 4.48 2.54
C ALA A 92 -2.74 4.10 1.41
N HIS A 93 -1.56 4.73 1.35
CA HIS A 93 -0.52 4.26 0.44
C HIS A 93 0.35 3.20 1.13
N LEU A 94 0.78 2.20 0.38
CA LEU A 94 1.63 1.12 0.91
C LEU A 94 3.10 1.35 0.60
N ASP A 95 3.41 2.03 -0.48
CA ASP A 95 4.78 2.32 -0.87
C ASP A 95 5.39 3.45 -0.04
N SER A 96 6.71 3.61 -0.17
CA SER A 96 7.46 4.72 0.43
C SER A 96 8.48 5.23 -0.58
N VAL A 97 9.08 6.39 -0.32
CA VAL A 97 10.18 6.95 -1.13
C VAL A 97 11.49 6.14 -1.07
N GLY A 98 11.46 4.91 -0.55
CA GLY A 98 12.61 4.01 -0.46
C GLY A 98 13.38 4.12 0.87
N ASN A 99 12.80 4.79 1.87
CA ASN A 99 13.28 4.83 3.25
C ASN A 99 12.49 3.82 4.11
N TYR A 100 12.89 3.65 5.37
CA TYR A 100 12.08 2.89 6.34
C TYR A 100 10.83 3.70 6.68
N GLY A 101 9.66 3.07 6.63
CA GLY A 101 8.38 3.77 6.44
C GLY A 101 7.64 4.20 7.70
N ALA A 102 8.26 4.21 8.89
CA ALA A 102 7.56 4.45 10.17
C ALA A 102 6.72 5.75 10.18
N ASP A 103 7.16 6.80 9.47
CA ASP A 103 6.50 8.11 9.40
C ASP A 103 5.86 8.41 8.02
N ASP A 104 5.71 7.40 7.16
CA ASP A 104 5.21 7.47 5.76
C ASP A 104 4.21 6.33 5.50
N ASP A 105 3.05 6.39 6.18
CA ASP A 105 1.97 5.38 6.17
C ASP A 105 2.45 3.93 6.41
N ALA A 106 3.36 3.69 7.38
CA ALA A 106 3.58 2.35 7.92
C ALA A 106 2.45 1.89 8.84
#